data_AF-A0A1V5FIX8-F1
#
_entry.id   AF-A0A1V5FIX8-F1
#
_cell.length_a   1.000
_cell.length_b   1.000
_cell.length_c   1.000
_cell.angle_alpha   90.00
_cell.angle_beta   90.00
_cell.angle_gamma   90.00
#
_symmetry.space_group_name_H-M   'P 1'
#
loop_
_entity.id
_entity.type
_entity.pdbx_description
1 polymer ?
#
loop_
_entity_poly.entity_id
_entity_poly.type
_entity_poly.pdbx_seq_one_letter_code
_entity_poly.pdbx_strand_id
1 'polypeptide(L)'
;MLIVTTDTIPGRAIRRTLGLVVGASVRSAHLGDDVASIMQNWVGGEMHGCTKIMAEAREQALDRLRDQTWALGGNAVIGLRFCSAEIASHAAELLAYGTAVDLAPEPDGAQAESPIISSR
;
A
#
# COMPACT_ATOMS: atom_id res chain seq x y z
N MET A 1 -0.59 7.73 9.08
CA MET A 1 -0.44 6.42 9.76
C MET A 1 0.79 5.72 9.21
N LEU A 2 1.65 5.14 10.06
CA LEU A 2 2.84 4.41 9.62
C LEU A 2 2.45 3.03 9.09
N ILE A 3 2.92 2.67 7.90
CA ILE A 3 2.67 1.37 7.27
C ILE A 3 4.02 0.86 6.78
N VAL A 4 4.41 -0.33 7.22
CA VAL A 4 5.70 -0.93 6.87
C VAL A 4 5.54 -2.38 6.44
N THR A 5 6.48 -2.84 5.61
CA THR A 5 6.55 -4.24 5.18
C THR A 5 7.29 -5.13 6.18
N THR A 6 8.01 -4.53 7.14
CA THR A 6 8.69 -5.22 8.23
C THR A 6 7.71 -5.63 9.33
N ASP A 7 8.06 -6.68 10.07
CA ASP A 7 7.22 -7.18 11.16
C ASP A 7 7.41 -6.38 12.47
N THR A 8 8.45 -5.54 12.53
CA THR A 8 8.75 -4.66 13.65
C THR A 8 9.22 -3.30 13.16
N ILE A 9 9.17 -2.29 14.04
CA ILE A 9 9.65 -0.94 13.76
C ILE A 9 10.75 -0.62 14.79
N PRO A 10 12.02 -0.50 14.36
CA PRO A 10 13.12 -0.16 15.26
C PRO A 10 12.84 1.13 16.04
N GLY A 11 13.13 1.12 17.34
CA GLY A 11 12.90 2.28 18.22
C GLY A 11 11.44 2.52 18.62
N ARG A 12 10.49 1.69 18.18
CA ARG A 12 9.06 1.80 18.52
C ARG A 12 8.53 0.49 19.07
N ALA A 13 8.05 0.48 20.30
CA ALA A 13 7.43 -0.70 20.90
C ALA A 13 5.98 -0.88 20.44
N ILE A 14 5.58 -2.11 20.11
CA ILE A 14 4.17 -2.47 19.87
C ILE A 14 3.49 -2.70 21.22
N ARG A 15 2.51 -1.85 21.57
CA ARG A 15 1.73 -1.98 22.81
C ARG A 15 0.65 -3.05 22.69
N ARG A 16 -0.03 -3.09 21.53
CA ARG A 16 -1.13 -4.03 21.26
C ARG A 16 -1.10 -4.46 19.80
N THR A 17 -1.29 -5.76 19.58
CA THR A 17 -1.58 -6.32 18.26
C THR A 17 -3.10 -6.42 18.12
N LEU A 18 -3.64 -5.79 17.09
CA LEU A 18 -5.09 -5.64 16.90
C LEU A 18 -5.66 -6.62 15.87
N GLY A 19 -4.79 -7.29 15.13
CA GLY A 19 -5.15 -8.36 14.20
C GLY A 19 -5.03 -7.96 12.73
N LEU A 20 -5.59 -8.82 11.87
CA LEU A 20 -5.54 -8.67 10.43
C LEU A 20 -6.34 -7.45 9.96
N VAL A 21 -5.75 -6.66 9.07
CA VAL A 21 -6.44 -5.63 8.29
C VAL A 21 -6.22 -5.86 6.80
N VAL A 22 -7.24 -5.54 6.02
CA VAL A 22 -7.34 -5.82 4.59
C VAL A 22 -8.00 -4.62 3.90
N GLY A 23 -7.39 -4.14 2.84
CA GLY A 23 -7.98 -3.18 1.92
C GLY A 23 -7.90 -3.71 0.51
N ALA A 24 -9.03 -3.81 -0.17
CA ALA A 24 -9.11 -4.29 -1.55
C ALA A 24 -9.47 -3.15 -2.50
N SER A 25 -9.01 -3.22 -3.74
CA SER A 25 -9.44 -2.36 -4.83
C SER A 25 -9.74 -3.22 -6.05
N VAL A 26 -10.98 -3.18 -6.53
CA VAL A 26 -11.40 -3.92 -7.73
C VAL A 26 -11.42 -2.94 -8.90
N ARG A 27 -10.86 -3.36 -10.03
CA ARG A 27 -10.91 -2.61 -11.29
C ARG A 27 -11.42 -3.50 -12.40
N SER A 28 -12.53 -3.09 -13.01
CA SER A 28 -13.02 -3.70 -14.26
C SER A 28 -12.26 -3.13 -15.44
N ALA A 29 -11.76 -3.99 -16.31
CA ALA A 29 -11.19 -3.68 -17.61
C ALA A 29 -12.26 -3.39 -18.69
N HIS A 30 -13.40 -2.77 -18.31
CA HIS A 30 -14.19 -1.96 -19.24
C HIS A 30 -13.41 -0.72 -19.75
N LEU A 31 -12.20 -0.52 -19.24
CA LEU A 31 -11.11 0.23 -19.86
C LEU A 31 -10.51 -0.47 -21.10
N GLY A 32 -11.17 -1.48 -21.68
CA GLY A 32 -10.68 -2.24 -22.84
C GLY A 32 -10.49 -1.38 -24.10
N ASP A 33 -11.39 -0.42 -24.32
CA ASP A 33 -11.30 0.51 -25.47
C ASP A 33 -10.21 1.59 -25.26
N ASP A 34 -10.00 2.02 -24.00
CA ASP A 34 -8.96 3.00 -23.67
C ASP A 34 -7.56 2.37 -23.54
N VAL A 35 -7.44 1.12 -23.08
CA VAL A 35 -6.16 0.40 -22.92
C VAL A 35 -5.60 -0.06 -24.27
N ALA A 36 -6.46 -0.43 -25.23
CA ALA A 36 -6.02 -0.71 -26.61
C ALA A 36 -5.43 0.54 -27.29
N SER A 37 -5.93 1.73 -26.95
CA SER A 37 -5.42 3.02 -27.41
C SER A 37 -4.07 3.38 -26.75
N ILE A 38 -3.87 2.97 -25.49
CA ILE A 38 -2.59 3.13 -24.75
C ILE A 38 -1.49 2.19 -25.27
N MET A 39 -1.85 0.99 -25.75
CA MET A 39 -0.90 0.06 -26.38
C MET A 39 -0.29 0.60 -27.68
N GLN A 40 -0.90 1.57 -28.35
CA GLN A 40 -0.34 2.17 -29.58
C GLN A 40 0.94 2.98 -29.33
N ASN A 41 1.25 3.34 -28.07
CA ASN A 41 2.48 4.05 -27.70
C ASN A 41 3.57 3.09 -27.14
N TRP A 42 3.68 1.90 -27.72
CA TRP A 42 4.74 0.94 -27.45
C TRP A 42 6.09 1.39 -28.02
N VAL A 43 6.70 2.39 -27.39
CA VAL A 43 8.12 2.73 -27.55
C VAL A 43 8.77 2.68 -26.16
N GLY A 44 9.61 1.66 -25.91
CA GLY A 44 10.63 1.73 -24.85
C GLY A 44 10.38 1.02 -23.52
N GLY A 45 9.29 0.25 -23.33
CA GLY A 45 9.26 -0.82 -22.31
C GLY A 45 8.41 -0.60 -21.04
N GLU A 46 7.76 0.56 -20.82
CA GLU A 46 6.79 0.73 -19.72
C GLU A 46 5.39 1.14 -20.21
N MET A 47 4.37 0.41 -19.75
CA MET A 47 2.95 0.71 -20.01
C MET A 47 2.45 1.82 -19.08
N HIS A 48 2.88 3.06 -19.31
CA HIS A 48 2.63 4.22 -18.44
C HIS A 48 1.16 4.39 -18.01
N GLY A 49 0.20 4.10 -18.91
CA GLY A 49 -1.23 4.11 -18.58
C GLY A 49 -1.64 3.03 -17.56
N CYS A 50 -1.10 1.82 -17.69
CA CYS A 50 -1.29 0.73 -16.72
C CYS A 50 -0.59 1.05 -15.39
N THR A 51 0.59 1.68 -15.42
CA THR A 51 1.31 2.11 -14.21
C THR A 51 0.46 3.08 -13.38
N LYS A 52 -0.18 4.08 -14.02
CA LYS A 52 -1.04 5.04 -13.35
C LYS A 52 -2.25 4.37 -12.69
N ILE A 53 -2.94 3.49 -13.42
CA ILE A 53 -4.13 2.77 -12.90
C ILE A 53 -3.73 1.89 -11.69
N MET A 54 -2.58 1.22 -11.75
CA MET A 54 -2.10 0.41 -10.64
C MET A 54 -1.69 1.25 -9.43
N ALA A 55 -1.14 2.45 -9.63
CA ALA A 55 -0.84 3.37 -8.55
C ALA A 55 -2.13 3.85 -7.84
N GLU A 56 -3.15 4.23 -8.60
CA GLU A 56 -4.46 4.62 -8.04
C GLU A 56 -5.14 3.46 -7.31
N ALA A 57 -5.07 2.24 -7.86
CA ALA A 57 -5.60 1.05 -7.20
C ALA A 57 -4.89 0.78 -5.87
N ARG A 58 -3.57 0.99 -5.81
CA ARG A 58 -2.76 0.82 -4.60
C ARG A 58 -3.13 1.82 -3.51
N GLU A 59 -3.26 3.09 -3.86
CA GLU A 59 -3.67 4.12 -2.90
C GLU A 59 -5.06 3.82 -2.33
N GLN A 60 -6.02 3.44 -3.17
CA GLN A 60 -7.36 3.10 -2.68
C GLN A 60 -7.36 1.86 -1.77
N ALA A 61 -6.56 0.84 -2.09
CA ALA A 61 -6.41 -0.32 -1.23
C ALA A 61 -5.78 0.07 0.13
N LEU A 62 -4.78 0.94 0.12
CA LEU A 62 -4.15 1.46 1.34
C LEU A 62 -5.11 2.32 2.17
N ASP A 63 -5.94 3.15 1.55
CA ASP A 63 -6.94 3.96 2.25
C ASP A 63 -7.95 3.08 3.00
N ARG A 64 -8.50 2.07 2.33
CA ARG A 64 -9.43 1.11 2.98
C ARG A 64 -8.76 0.34 4.11
N LEU A 65 -7.50 -0.03 3.94
CA LEU A 65 -6.70 -0.67 4.99
C LEU A 65 -6.45 0.29 6.17
N ARG A 66 -6.25 1.59 5.90
CA ARG A 66 -6.13 2.63 6.93
C ARG A 66 -7.42 2.77 7.73
N ASP A 67 -8.55 2.84 7.05
CA ASP A 67 -9.87 2.94 7.68
C ASP A 67 -10.14 1.76 8.61
N GLN A 68 -9.84 0.53 8.18
CA GLN A 68 -9.99 -0.64 9.03
C GLN A 68 -9.04 -0.61 10.23
N THR A 69 -7.80 -0.14 10.04
CA THR A 69 -6.84 0.00 11.14
C THR A 69 -7.31 0.99 12.19
N TRP A 70 -7.84 2.14 11.76
CA TRP A 70 -8.42 3.13 12.66
C TRP A 70 -9.66 2.60 13.39
N ALA A 71 -10.52 1.84 12.70
CA ALA A 71 -11.69 1.21 13.33
C ALA A 71 -11.32 0.24 14.45
N LEU A 72 -10.14 -0.40 14.38
CA LEU A 72 -9.60 -1.26 15.43
C LEU A 72 -8.86 -0.48 16.55
N GLY A 73 -8.71 0.84 16.42
CA GLY A 73 -7.95 1.68 17.34
C GLY A 73 -6.43 1.58 17.15
N GLY A 74 -5.98 1.14 15.98
CA GLY A 74 -4.57 1.05 15.60
C GLY A 74 -4.01 2.37 15.08
N ASN A 75 -2.70 2.52 15.19
CA ASN A 75 -1.96 3.69 14.70
C ASN A 75 -0.83 3.33 13.72
N ALA A 76 -0.67 2.04 13.42
CA ALA A 76 0.25 1.56 12.40
C ALA A 76 -0.15 0.18 11.86
N VAL A 77 0.47 -0.17 10.73
CA VAL A 77 0.35 -1.49 10.09
C VAL A 77 1.75 -2.03 9.84
N ILE A 78 2.00 -3.25 10.31
CA ILE A 78 3.25 -3.98 10.09
C ILE A 78 3.02 -5.17 9.16
N GLY A 79 4.09 -5.68 8.57
CA GLY A 79 4.03 -6.86 7.71
C GLY A 79 3.17 -6.64 6.47
N LEU A 80 3.08 -5.41 5.95
CA LEU A 80 2.27 -5.10 4.76
C LEU A 80 2.69 -6.01 3.59
N ARG A 81 1.71 -6.58 2.92
CA ARG A 81 1.86 -7.31 1.66
C ARG A 81 0.79 -6.84 0.67
N PHE A 82 1.12 -6.96 -0.60
CA PHE A 82 0.17 -6.81 -1.69
C PHE A 82 -0.04 -8.16 -2.38
N CYS A 83 -1.28 -8.43 -2.77
CA CYS A 83 -1.64 -9.55 -3.62
C CYS A 83 -2.54 -9.03 -4.73
N SER A 84 -2.37 -9.51 -5.95
CA SER A 84 -3.31 -9.26 -7.04
C SER A 84 -3.92 -10.56 -7.53
N ALA A 85 -5.22 -10.55 -7.79
CA ALA A 85 -5.96 -11.71 -8.27
C ALA A 85 -6.90 -11.30 -9.40
N GLU A 86 -7.06 -12.15 -10.40
CA GLU A 86 -8.14 -12.00 -11.38
C GLU A 86 -9.42 -12.57 -10.77
N ILE A 87 -10.48 -11.75 -10.67
CA ILE A 87 -11.73 -12.13 -10.00
C ILE A 87 -12.81 -12.52 -11.02
N ALA A 88 -12.73 -11.98 -12.24
CA ALA A 88 -13.60 -12.29 -13.36
C ALA A 88 -12.88 -11.95 -14.67
N SER A 89 -13.39 -12.44 -15.80
CA SER A 89 -12.91 -12.03 -17.13
C SER A 89 -12.91 -10.51 -17.21
N HIS A 90 -11.73 -9.93 -17.38
CA HIS A 90 -11.55 -8.47 -17.43
C HIS A 90 -11.79 -7.77 -16.08
N ALA A 91 -11.50 -8.39 -14.93
CA ALA A 91 -11.49 -7.71 -13.64
C ALA A 91 -10.36 -8.22 -12.73
N ALA A 92 -9.54 -7.30 -12.24
CA ALA A 92 -8.47 -7.60 -11.31
C ALA A 92 -8.72 -6.93 -9.95
N GLU A 93 -8.41 -7.66 -8.89
CA GLU A 93 -8.28 -7.15 -7.54
C GLU A 93 -6.82 -6.79 -7.26
N LEU A 94 -6.62 -5.68 -6.57
CA LEU A 94 -5.42 -5.42 -5.79
C LEU A 94 -5.79 -5.40 -4.31
N LEU A 95 -5.23 -6.35 -3.57
CA LEU A 95 -5.39 -6.52 -2.13
C LEU A 95 -4.14 -6.00 -1.43
N ALA A 96 -4.33 -5.16 -0.42
CA ALA A 96 -3.34 -4.82 0.59
C ALA A 96 -3.75 -5.51 1.90
N TYR A 97 -2.83 -6.16 2.58
CA TYR A 97 -3.10 -6.76 3.90
C TYR A 97 -1.89 -6.70 4.82
N GLY A 98 -2.14 -6.72 6.12
CA GLY A 98 -1.10 -6.67 7.14
C GLY A 98 -1.69 -6.80 8.54
N THR A 99 -0.88 -6.48 9.55
CA THR A 99 -1.32 -6.53 10.95
C THR A 99 -1.45 -5.12 11.51
N ALA A 100 -2.65 -4.76 11.98
CA ALA A 100 -2.87 -3.53 12.70
C ALA A 100 -2.26 -3.61 14.11
N VAL A 101 -1.57 -2.55 14.50
CA VAL A 101 -0.94 -2.44 15.81
C VAL A 101 -1.16 -1.04 16.41
N ASP A 102 -1.07 -0.98 17.73
CA ASP A 102 -0.94 0.26 18.50
C ASP A 102 0.51 0.38 18.98
N LEU A 103 1.27 1.29 18.37
CA LEU A 103 2.64 1.61 18.73
C LEU A 103 2.68 2.61 19.90
N ALA A 104 3.70 2.46 20.74
CA ALA A 104 4.05 3.50 21.70
C ALA A 104 4.34 4.83 20.98
N PRO A 105 4.14 5.98 21.67
CA PRO A 105 4.57 7.29 21.17
C PRO A 105 6.03 7.27 20.75
N GLU A 106 6.40 8.15 19.82
CA GLU A 106 7.81 8.32 19.51
C GLU A 106 8.55 8.79 20.77
N PRO A 107 9.73 8.22 21.08
CA PRO A 107 10.55 8.73 22.16
C PRO A 107 10.91 10.19 21.84
N ASP A 108 10.66 11.06 22.81
CA ASP A 108 10.87 12.51 22.73
C ASP A 108 12.35 12.77 22.40
N GLY A 109 12.65 13.12 21.14
CA GLY A 109 14.02 13.29 20.63
C GLY A 109 14.41 12.49 19.38
N ALA A 110 13.54 11.60 18.86
CA ALA A 110 13.83 10.81 17.65
C ALA A 110 13.45 11.51 16.33
N GLN A 111 13.64 12.83 16.23
CA GLN A 111 13.84 13.47 14.92
C GLN A 111 15.24 13.10 14.43
N ALA A 112 15.43 11.82 14.10
CA ALA A 112 16.70 11.31 13.62
C ALA A 112 16.96 11.89 12.23
N GLU A 113 17.97 12.77 12.20
CA GLU A 113 18.81 13.15 11.08
C GLU A 113 18.57 12.28 9.84
N SER A 114 17.95 12.87 8.80
CA SER A 114 18.03 12.30 7.47
C SER A 114 19.52 12.12 7.16
N PRO A 115 20.00 10.91 6.83
CA PRO A 115 21.36 10.77 6.37
C PRO A 115 21.43 11.57 5.08
N ILE A 116 22.04 12.76 5.17
CA ILE A 116 22.47 13.52 4.00
C ILE A 116 23.33 12.50 3.24
N ILE A 117 22.79 12.00 2.13
CA ILE A 117 23.54 11.17 1.20
C ILE A 117 24.64 12.09 0.70
N SER A 118 25.80 12.00 1.35
CA SER A 118 27.01 12.71 0.99
C SER A 118 27.43 12.16 -0.36
N SER A 119 27.05 12.88 -1.41
CA SER A 119 27.44 12.63 -2.78
C SER A 119 28.96 12.70 -2.90
N ARG A 120 29.58 11.56 -3.19
CA ARG A 120 30.87 11.50 -3.88
C ARG A 120 30.64 11.08 -5.32
#